data_AF-A0A1G1MAF3-F1
#
_entry.id   AF-A0A1G1MAF3-F1
#
_cell.length_a   1.000
_cell.length_b   1.000
_cell.length_c   1.000
_cell.angle_alpha   90.00
_cell.angle_beta   90.00
_cell.angle_gamma   90.00
#
_symmetry.space_group_name_H-M   'P 1'
#
loop_
_entity.id
_entity.type
_entity.pdbx_description
1 polymer ?
#
loop_
_entity_poly.entity_id
_entity_poly.type
_entity_poly.pdbx_seq_one_letter_code
_entity_poly.pdbx_strand_id
1 'polypeptide(L)'
;MNIAGIGVLCSHGRGVARFEQALNESRVPSTAPASCHRIPSEVLEDREVLWDIRRADRFSKIAVLGAYDAMRDGDSRDGSVGIIVCTGLGPHATTFRFLDDILDYGDASVSPTIFSHSIHNAAASYIAKILKCTGPTLTVTQFHFSFQQALLLAGAWMSEGRCEHVLVGCVEECGSVMESIYGYKLKVGTNSGMHLSACGNKSSTGLGEGSVFFLVTSDPARRKYGVFSDVSLDGEPCVEERPDLCIIENDDATVDPGIPIVEFSPIFGHMMTGSGFQCAAAALMLRNQVAYACPSSDVSDGPNVIVETKPMAIREILCIKYDCKRLRSCVKLNK
;
A
#
# COMPACT_ATOMS: atom_id res chain seq x y z
N MET A 1 2.94 7.24 -16.08
CA MET A 1 3.33 5.81 -16.09
C MET A 1 2.07 4.94 -16.22
N ASN A 2 1.95 4.12 -17.27
CA ASN A 2 0.75 3.30 -17.50
C ASN A 2 0.72 2.09 -16.54
N ILE A 3 -0.41 1.84 -15.88
CA ILE A 3 -0.59 0.71 -14.97
C ILE A 3 -1.03 -0.50 -15.78
N ALA A 4 -0.11 -1.45 -15.94
CA ALA A 4 -0.31 -2.67 -16.71
C ALA A 4 -0.79 -3.85 -15.86
N GLY A 5 -0.44 -3.90 -14.58
CA GLY A 5 -0.87 -4.96 -13.67
C GLY A 5 -0.88 -4.54 -12.20
N ILE A 6 -1.75 -5.15 -11.41
CA ILE A 6 -1.88 -4.92 -9.96
C ILE A 6 -1.86 -6.24 -9.21
N GLY A 7 -1.11 -6.29 -8.12
CA GLY A 7 -1.13 -7.38 -7.15
C GLY A 7 -1.37 -6.79 -5.77
N VAL A 8 -2.32 -7.34 -5.02
CA VAL A 8 -2.74 -6.81 -3.72
C VAL A 8 -3.00 -7.94 -2.74
N LEU A 9 -2.47 -7.78 -1.53
CA LEU A 9 -2.67 -8.67 -0.39
C LEU A 9 -3.04 -7.81 0.82
N CYS A 10 -4.16 -8.13 1.46
CA CYS A 10 -4.60 -7.49 2.69
C CYS A 10 -5.35 -8.50 3.57
N SER A 11 -5.95 -8.03 4.66
CA SER A 11 -6.78 -8.84 5.57
C SER A 11 -7.94 -9.58 4.89
N HIS A 12 -8.45 -9.06 3.77
CA HIS A 12 -9.53 -9.68 2.99
C HIS A 12 -9.04 -10.75 2.00
N GLY A 13 -7.73 -11.04 1.99
CA GLY A 13 -7.10 -12.07 1.17
C GLY A 13 -6.19 -11.51 0.09
N ARG A 14 -6.01 -12.29 -0.97
CA ARG A 14 -5.04 -12.06 -2.05
C ARG A 14 -5.70 -11.91 -3.41
N GLY A 15 -5.18 -10.97 -4.19
CA GLY A 15 -5.53 -10.71 -5.58
C GLY A 15 -6.57 -9.60 -5.75
N VAL A 16 -6.58 -9.01 -6.95
CA VAL A 16 -7.46 -7.89 -7.32
C VAL A 16 -8.93 -8.21 -7.09
N ALA A 17 -9.39 -9.42 -7.44
CA ALA A 17 -10.79 -9.81 -7.29
C ALA A 17 -11.26 -9.81 -5.82
N ARG A 18 -10.40 -10.23 -4.87
CA ARG A 18 -10.71 -10.20 -3.44
C ARG A 18 -10.75 -8.78 -2.90
N PHE A 19 -9.84 -7.93 -3.36
CA PHE A 19 -9.82 -6.52 -2.97
C PHE A 19 -11.05 -5.77 -3.52
N GLU A 20 -11.43 -6.03 -4.78
CA GLU A 20 -12.64 -5.49 -5.37
C GLU A 20 -13.92 -5.98 -4.68
N GLN A 21 -13.97 -7.25 -4.28
CA GLN A 21 -15.05 -7.77 -3.44
C GLN A 21 -15.17 -6.98 -2.13
N ALA A 22 -14.05 -6.74 -1.44
CA ALA A 22 -14.03 -5.96 -0.20
C ALA A 22 -14.48 -4.50 -0.41
N LEU A 23 -14.11 -3.88 -1.54
CA LEU A 23 -14.57 -2.54 -1.91
C LEU A 23 -16.09 -2.47 -2.10
N ASN A 24 -16.71 -3.54 -2.63
CA ASN A 24 -18.16 -3.61 -2.87
C ASN A 24 -18.99 -3.97 -1.62
N GLU A 25 -18.43 -4.77 -0.71
CA GLU A 25 -19.16 -5.23 0.48
C GLU A 25 -19.28 -4.14 1.57
N SER A 26 -18.47 -3.07 1.46
CA SER A 26 -18.49 -1.72 2.08
C SER A 26 -19.00 -1.56 3.52
N ARG A 27 -19.18 -2.62 4.31
CA ARG A 27 -19.44 -2.56 5.74
C ARG A 27 -18.50 -3.53 6.43
N VAL A 28 -17.38 -3.00 6.89
CA VAL A 28 -16.54 -3.73 7.84
C VAL A 28 -17.35 -3.81 9.14
N PRO A 29 -17.70 -5.01 9.64
CA PRO A 29 -18.47 -5.14 10.87
C PRO A 29 -17.72 -4.42 12.01
N SER A 30 -18.46 -3.67 12.83
CA SER A 30 -17.97 -3.11 14.10
C SER A 30 -17.72 -4.24 15.13
N THR A 31 -16.88 -5.21 14.79
CA THR A 31 -16.30 -6.13 15.77
C THR A 31 -15.18 -5.39 16.52
N ALA A 32 -14.90 -5.83 17.75
CA ALA A 32 -13.87 -5.21 18.58
C ALA A 32 -12.59 -4.99 17.76
N PRO A 33 -12.01 -3.77 17.75
CA PRO A 33 -10.93 -3.44 16.84
C PRO A 33 -9.76 -4.40 17.10
N ALA A 34 -9.49 -5.26 16.12
CA ALA A 34 -8.25 -6.01 16.12
C ALA A 34 -7.11 -4.98 16.15
N SER A 35 -6.10 -5.21 16.99
CA SER A 35 -4.90 -4.36 17.02
C SER A 35 -4.25 -4.27 15.64
N CYS A 36 -4.42 -5.31 14.81
CA CYS A 36 -4.00 -5.33 13.43
C CYS A 36 -4.94 -6.13 12.49
N HIS A 37 -5.19 -5.58 11.30
CA HIS A 37 -5.77 -6.22 10.11
C HIS A 37 -4.71 -7.11 9.45
N ARG A 38 -4.56 -8.34 9.96
CA ARG A 38 -3.55 -9.32 9.49
C ARG A 38 -4.01 -10.06 8.23
N ILE A 39 -3.06 -10.39 7.36
CA ILE A 39 -3.32 -11.27 6.20
C ILE A 39 -3.61 -12.69 6.72
N PRO A 40 -4.65 -13.37 6.22
CA PRO A 40 -4.93 -14.76 6.57
C PRO A 40 -3.73 -15.67 6.30
N SER A 41 -3.37 -16.53 7.25
CA SER A 41 -2.14 -17.34 7.16
C SER A 41 -2.15 -18.28 5.95
N GLU A 42 -3.33 -18.72 5.52
CA GLU A 42 -3.54 -19.63 4.38
C GLU A 42 -3.06 -19.00 3.06
N VAL A 43 -3.09 -17.66 2.96
CA VAL A 43 -2.57 -16.92 1.80
C VAL A 43 -1.06 -17.15 1.63
N LEU A 44 -0.33 -17.34 2.73
CA LEU A 44 1.12 -17.54 2.73
C LEU A 44 1.54 -19.01 2.57
N GLU A 45 0.60 -19.90 2.28
CA GLU A 45 0.86 -21.33 2.05
C GLU A 45 1.04 -21.68 0.56
N ASP A 46 1.04 -20.70 -0.34
CA ASP A 46 1.25 -20.89 -1.78
C ASP A 46 2.64 -21.49 -2.07
N ARG A 47 2.67 -22.82 -2.22
CA ARG A 47 3.89 -23.57 -2.50
C ARG A 47 4.39 -23.38 -3.92
N GLU A 48 3.55 -22.98 -4.87
CA GLU A 48 3.98 -22.74 -6.24
C GLU A 48 4.98 -21.58 -6.28
N VAL A 49 4.66 -20.49 -5.57
CA VAL A 49 5.47 -19.28 -5.55
C VAL A 49 6.54 -19.31 -4.45
N LEU A 50 6.20 -19.82 -3.25
CA LEU A 50 7.03 -19.64 -2.06
C LEU A 50 8.00 -20.78 -1.76
N TRP A 51 7.99 -21.88 -2.51
CA TRP A 51 8.82 -23.05 -2.19
C TRP A 51 10.33 -22.74 -2.09
N ASP A 52 10.85 -21.97 -3.05
CA ASP A 52 12.26 -21.58 -3.15
C ASP A 52 12.67 -20.54 -2.11
N ILE A 53 11.70 -19.95 -1.42
CA ILE A 53 11.87 -18.97 -0.36
C ILE A 53 11.11 -19.36 0.91
N ARG A 54 10.83 -20.66 1.12
CA ARG A 54 10.05 -21.14 2.27
C ARG A 54 10.66 -20.75 3.63
N ARG A 55 11.97 -20.50 3.65
CA ARG A 55 12.74 -20.04 4.82
C ARG A 55 12.74 -18.52 5.00
N ALA A 56 12.29 -17.76 4.00
CA ALA A 56 12.16 -16.31 4.11
C ALA A 56 11.14 -15.94 5.20
N ASP A 57 11.33 -14.75 5.74
CA ASP A 57 10.46 -14.13 6.72
C ASP A 57 9.07 -13.79 6.13
N ARG A 58 8.15 -13.42 7.02
CA ARG A 58 6.75 -13.12 6.67
C ARG A 58 6.68 -11.90 5.73
N PHE A 59 7.38 -10.83 6.06
CA PHE A 59 7.43 -9.60 5.27
C PHE A 59 7.91 -9.87 3.83
N SER A 60 9.00 -10.62 3.66
CA SER A 60 9.49 -11.02 2.33
C SER A 60 8.48 -11.86 1.54
N LYS A 61 7.79 -12.81 2.19
CA LYS A 61 6.76 -13.65 1.54
C LYS A 61 5.57 -12.82 1.08
N ILE A 62 5.09 -11.90 1.90
CA ILE A 62 3.99 -10.98 1.56
C ILE A 62 4.38 -10.18 0.31
N ALA A 63 5.58 -9.57 0.33
CA ALA A 63 6.07 -8.77 -0.79
C ALA A 63 6.15 -9.57 -2.10
N VAL A 64 6.69 -10.81 -2.03
CA VAL A 64 6.83 -11.68 -3.20
C VAL A 64 5.48 -12.06 -3.80
N LEU A 65 4.48 -12.39 -2.99
CA LEU A 65 3.16 -12.74 -3.51
C LEU A 65 2.48 -11.55 -4.19
N GLY A 66 2.60 -10.35 -3.63
CA GLY A 66 2.04 -9.13 -4.23
C GLY A 66 2.71 -8.79 -5.56
N ALA A 67 4.04 -8.84 -5.58
CA ALA A 67 4.84 -8.65 -6.77
C ALA A 67 4.52 -9.70 -7.87
N TYR A 68 4.40 -10.97 -7.48
CA TYR A 68 4.05 -12.07 -8.38
C TYR A 68 2.67 -11.88 -9.01
N ASP A 69 1.66 -11.49 -8.22
CA ASP A 69 0.32 -11.25 -8.73
C ASP A 69 0.27 -10.06 -9.67
N ALA A 70 0.97 -8.95 -9.36
CA ALA A 70 1.09 -7.79 -10.24
C ALA A 70 1.75 -8.17 -11.57
N MET A 71 2.76 -9.02 -11.52
CA MET A 71 3.48 -9.46 -12.71
C MET A 71 2.65 -10.37 -13.59
N ARG A 72 1.96 -11.34 -12.98
CA ARG A 72 1.03 -12.24 -13.66
C ARG A 72 -0.15 -11.47 -14.27
N ASP A 73 -0.70 -10.50 -13.53
CA ASP A 73 -1.82 -9.69 -13.99
C ASP A 73 -1.41 -8.80 -15.18
N GLY A 74 -0.20 -8.26 -15.19
CA GLY A 74 0.32 -7.45 -16.30
C GLY A 74 0.76 -8.23 -17.55
N ASP A 75 0.73 -9.56 -17.51
CA ASP A 75 1.20 -10.47 -18.57
C ASP A 75 2.56 -10.07 -19.16
N SER A 76 3.49 -9.64 -18.29
CA SER A 76 4.87 -9.40 -18.69
C SER A 76 5.74 -10.50 -18.12
N ARG A 77 6.48 -11.18 -19.00
CA ARG A 77 7.36 -12.30 -18.64
C ARG A 77 8.80 -12.11 -19.15
N ASP A 78 9.05 -11.06 -19.93
CA ASP A 78 10.32 -10.85 -20.62
C ASP A 78 10.88 -9.45 -20.31
N GLY A 79 12.19 -9.38 -19.99
CA GLY A 79 12.96 -8.14 -19.96
C GLY A 79 13.58 -7.74 -18.61
N SER A 80 14.36 -6.65 -18.67
CA SER A 80 14.99 -5.98 -17.53
C SER A 80 13.96 -5.18 -16.73
N VAL A 81 13.08 -5.86 -15.99
CA VAL A 81 12.12 -5.22 -15.09
C VAL A 81 12.86 -4.64 -13.88
N GLY A 82 12.76 -3.33 -13.68
CA GLY A 82 13.24 -2.67 -12.47
C GLY A 82 12.33 -2.98 -11.28
N ILE A 83 12.87 -3.10 -10.07
CA ILE A 83 12.09 -3.37 -8.86
C ILE A 83 12.30 -2.24 -7.86
N ILE A 84 11.20 -1.64 -7.42
CA ILE A 84 11.20 -0.66 -6.34
C ILE A 84 10.24 -1.15 -5.27
N VAL A 85 10.78 -1.54 -4.12
CA VAL A 85 9.99 -1.90 -2.93
C VAL A 85 10.03 -0.74 -1.96
N CYS A 86 8.89 -0.32 -1.42
CA CYS A 86 8.88 0.63 -0.33
C CYS A 86 8.19 0.08 0.92
N THR A 87 8.59 0.62 2.05
CA THR A 87 8.12 0.21 3.37
C THR A 87 8.39 1.34 4.36
N GLY A 88 7.59 1.47 5.40
CA GLY A 88 7.81 2.42 6.47
C GLY A 88 8.86 1.92 7.47
N LEU A 89 8.79 0.64 7.84
CA LEU A 89 9.60 0.07 8.94
C LEU A 89 10.40 -1.17 8.55
N GLY A 90 10.19 -1.73 7.36
CA GLY A 90 10.84 -2.96 6.93
C GLY A 90 10.39 -4.19 7.72
N PRO A 91 11.18 -5.28 7.68
CA PRO A 91 10.89 -6.56 8.33
C PRO A 91 11.14 -6.50 9.85
N HIS A 92 10.54 -5.50 10.53
CA HIS A 92 10.79 -5.19 11.92
C HIS A 92 10.49 -6.37 12.87
N ALA A 93 9.52 -7.23 12.58
CA ALA A 93 9.26 -8.41 13.40
C ALA A 93 10.43 -9.41 13.36
N THR A 94 11.12 -9.48 12.23
CA THR A 94 12.34 -10.27 12.06
C THR A 94 13.53 -9.58 12.72
N THR A 95 13.63 -8.25 12.61
CA THR A 95 14.66 -7.46 13.28
C THR A 95 14.60 -7.59 14.80
N PHE A 96 13.43 -7.43 15.41
CA PHE A 96 13.28 -7.58 16.86
C PHE A 96 13.59 -9.00 17.33
N ARG A 97 13.13 -10.03 16.61
CA ARG A 97 13.49 -11.42 16.91
C ARG A 97 15.00 -11.64 16.89
N PHE A 98 15.69 -11.09 15.90
CA PHE A 98 17.15 -11.19 15.83
C PHE A 98 17.83 -10.53 17.04
N LEU A 99 17.32 -9.38 17.49
CA LEU A 99 17.85 -8.69 18.66
C LEU A 99 17.55 -9.47 19.95
N ASP A 100 16.36 -10.05 20.10
CA ASP A 100 16.00 -10.91 21.22
C ASP A 100 16.94 -12.12 21.29
N ASP A 101 17.25 -12.75 20.15
CA ASP A 101 18.21 -13.86 20.09
C ASP A 101 19.62 -13.44 20.58
N ILE A 102 20.07 -12.21 20.32
CA ILE A 102 21.35 -11.70 20.86
C ILE A 102 21.28 -11.60 22.39
N LEU A 103 20.17 -11.09 22.91
CA LEU A 103 20.00 -10.88 24.36
C LEU A 103 19.93 -12.21 25.11
N ASP A 104 19.23 -13.20 24.54
CA ASP A 104 18.98 -14.49 25.18
C ASP A 104 20.18 -15.46 25.04
N TYR A 105 20.87 -15.42 23.90
CA TYR A 105 21.87 -16.45 23.55
C TYR A 105 23.29 -15.92 23.28
N GLY A 106 23.47 -14.60 23.27
CA GLY A 106 24.73 -13.94 22.92
C GLY A 106 24.94 -13.79 21.41
N ASP A 107 25.78 -12.83 21.03
CA ASP A 107 26.08 -12.46 19.64
C ASP A 107 26.74 -13.59 18.82
N ALA A 108 27.49 -14.48 19.46
CA ALA A 108 28.09 -15.64 18.80
C ALA A 108 27.08 -16.73 18.39
N SER A 109 25.86 -16.70 18.95
CA SER A 109 24.87 -17.79 18.81
C SER A 109 23.71 -17.46 17.86
N VAL A 110 23.67 -16.24 17.29
CA VAL A 110 22.55 -15.80 16.46
C VAL A 110 22.62 -16.33 15.02
N SER A 111 21.45 -16.51 14.39
CA SER A 111 21.35 -17.06 13.04
C SER A 111 21.74 -16.04 11.96
N PRO A 112 22.77 -16.31 11.13
CA PRO A 112 23.11 -15.45 9.98
C PRO A 112 21.98 -15.36 8.95
N THR A 113 21.12 -16.39 8.90
CA THR A 113 19.95 -16.39 8.00
C THR A 113 18.89 -15.42 8.49
N ILE A 114 18.61 -15.36 9.80
CA ILE A 114 17.66 -14.39 10.35
C ILE A 114 18.17 -12.96 10.14
N PHE A 115 19.47 -12.72 10.36
CA PHE A 115 20.10 -11.43 10.04
C PHE A 115 19.91 -11.05 8.56
N SER A 116 20.11 -11.99 7.63
CA SER A 116 19.94 -11.72 6.20
C SER A 116 18.50 -11.38 5.83
N HIS A 117 17.52 -11.77 6.65
CA HIS A 117 16.10 -11.44 6.46
C HIS A 117 15.67 -10.16 7.18
N SER A 118 16.47 -9.64 8.13
CA SER A 118 16.13 -8.43 8.90
C SER A 118 16.47 -7.12 8.18
N ILE A 119 17.15 -7.19 7.04
CA ILE A 119 17.50 -6.03 6.22
C ILE A 119 16.38 -5.68 5.23
N HIS A 120 16.19 -4.38 4.99
CA HIS A 120 15.04 -3.86 4.24
C HIS A 120 15.01 -4.33 2.77
N ASN A 121 16.18 -4.53 2.16
CA ASN A 121 16.33 -4.93 0.76
C ASN A 121 16.17 -6.45 0.51
N ALA A 122 15.98 -7.26 1.57
CA ALA A 122 15.77 -8.70 1.44
C ALA A 122 14.54 -9.02 0.58
N ALA A 123 13.43 -8.30 0.81
CA ALA A 123 12.19 -8.48 0.05
C ALA A 123 12.38 -8.22 -1.46
N ALA A 124 13.03 -7.11 -1.84
CA ALA A 124 13.33 -6.81 -3.23
C ALA A 124 14.22 -7.88 -3.89
N SER A 125 15.19 -8.42 -3.14
CA SER A 125 16.07 -9.50 -3.62
C SER A 125 15.30 -10.79 -3.87
N TYR A 126 14.36 -11.13 -2.99
CA TYR A 126 13.49 -12.30 -3.18
C TYR A 126 12.53 -12.13 -4.36
N ILE A 127 11.97 -10.94 -4.56
CA ILE A 127 11.15 -10.62 -5.73
C ILE A 127 11.97 -10.82 -7.01
N ALA A 128 13.18 -10.24 -7.07
CA ALA A 128 14.07 -10.39 -8.23
C ALA A 128 14.38 -11.86 -8.53
N LYS A 129 14.67 -12.65 -7.49
CA LYS A 129 14.95 -14.09 -7.61
C LYS A 129 13.75 -14.86 -8.16
N ILE A 130 12.56 -14.68 -7.58
CA ILE A 130 11.36 -15.45 -7.93
C ILE A 130 10.83 -15.07 -9.32
N LEU A 131 10.81 -13.78 -9.63
CA LEU A 131 10.34 -13.27 -10.93
C LEU A 131 11.41 -13.28 -12.01
N LYS A 132 12.65 -13.64 -11.67
CA LYS A 132 13.83 -13.62 -12.57
C LYS A 132 14.07 -12.24 -13.20
N CYS A 133 13.76 -11.18 -12.47
CA CYS A 133 14.01 -9.81 -12.92
C CYS A 133 15.51 -9.50 -12.88
N THR A 134 16.01 -8.89 -13.95
CA THR A 134 17.43 -8.53 -14.13
C THR A 134 17.69 -7.03 -14.13
N GLY A 135 16.64 -6.21 -13.98
CA GLY A 135 16.75 -4.76 -13.89
C GLY A 135 17.25 -4.27 -12.53
N PRO A 136 17.45 -2.95 -12.38
CA PRO A 136 17.86 -2.35 -11.13
C PRO A 136 16.85 -2.60 -10.02
N THR A 137 17.35 -2.80 -8.80
CA THR A 137 16.54 -3.03 -7.60
C THR A 137 16.84 -1.95 -6.56
N LEU A 138 15.82 -1.32 -5.98
CA LEU A 138 15.98 -0.40 -4.85
C LEU A 138 14.88 -0.59 -3.81
N THR A 139 15.24 -0.39 -2.55
CA THR A 139 14.27 -0.27 -1.45
C THR A 139 14.21 1.18 -0.96
N VAL A 140 13.01 1.72 -0.85
CA VAL A 140 12.75 3.10 -0.42
C VAL A 140 12.04 3.10 0.93
N THR A 141 12.65 3.78 1.90
CA THR A 141 12.10 3.94 3.26
C THR A 141 12.09 5.42 3.61
N GLN A 142 10.90 6.04 3.60
CA GLN A 142 10.67 7.43 4.01
C GLN A 142 9.38 7.53 4.85
N PHE A 143 9.11 6.54 5.69
CA PHE A 143 7.91 6.47 6.53
C PHE A 143 6.63 6.75 5.71
N HIS A 144 5.99 7.90 5.92
CA HIS A 144 4.68 8.26 5.35
C HIS A 144 4.66 8.41 3.83
N PHE A 145 5.75 8.84 3.19
CA PHE A 145 5.78 9.14 1.74
C PHE A 145 6.62 8.16 0.91
N SER A 146 6.95 7.00 1.49
CA SER A 146 7.79 6.00 0.82
C SER A 146 7.22 5.52 -0.53
N PHE A 147 5.89 5.43 -0.65
CA PHE A 147 5.23 5.03 -1.91
C PHE A 147 5.28 6.12 -2.97
N GLN A 148 5.06 7.37 -2.60
CA GLN A 148 5.15 8.52 -3.51
C GLN A 148 6.57 8.69 -4.04
N GLN A 149 7.59 8.55 -3.19
CA GLN A 149 8.98 8.52 -3.63
C GLN A 149 9.29 7.36 -4.56
N ALA A 150 8.73 6.17 -4.28
CA ALA A 150 8.90 5.01 -5.13
C ALA A 150 8.31 5.24 -6.53
N LEU A 151 7.17 5.93 -6.63
CA LEU A 151 6.57 6.34 -7.91
C LEU A 151 7.43 7.39 -8.64
N LEU A 152 7.93 8.41 -7.94
CA LEU A 152 8.84 9.41 -8.53
C LEU A 152 10.10 8.74 -9.08
N LEU A 153 10.68 7.82 -8.32
CA LEU A 153 11.85 7.05 -8.75
C LEU A 153 11.54 6.13 -9.94
N ALA A 154 10.39 5.46 -9.95
CA ALA A 154 9.95 4.67 -11.11
C ALA A 154 9.84 5.53 -12.37
N GLY A 155 9.24 6.72 -12.23
CA GLY A 155 9.15 7.70 -13.31
C GLY A 155 10.52 8.13 -13.83
N ALA A 156 11.47 8.40 -12.93
CA ALA A 156 12.85 8.75 -13.27
C ALA A 156 13.58 7.61 -14.00
N TRP A 157 13.48 6.36 -13.52
CA TRP A 157 14.09 5.21 -14.19
C TRP A 157 13.56 5.01 -15.60
N MET A 158 12.27 5.24 -15.81
CA MET A 158 11.64 5.09 -17.12
C MET A 158 11.98 6.26 -18.06
N SER A 159 12.01 7.50 -17.56
CA SER A 159 12.35 8.68 -18.37
C SER A 159 13.81 8.69 -18.80
N GLU A 160 14.71 8.17 -17.96
CA GLU A 160 16.13 7.97 -18.27
C GLU A 160 16.39 6.75 -19.19
N GLY A 161 15.34 5.99 -19.55
CA GLY A 161 15.47 4.79 -20.38
C GLY A 161 16.18 3.63 -19.68
N ARG A 162 16.29 3.64 -18.35
CA ARG A 162 16.94 2.56 -17.57
C ARG A 162 16.07 1.30 -17.50
N CYS A 163 14.75 1.47 -17.56
CA CYS A 163 13.76 0.39 -17.51
C CYS A 163 12.56 0.75 -18.38
N GLU A 164 12.10 -0.17 -19.22
CA GLU A 164 10.79 -0.03 -19.89
C GLU A 164 9.62 -0.41 -18.96
N HIS A 165 9.90 -1.35 -18.05
CA HIS A 165 8.96 -1.86 -17.06
C HIS A 165 9.54 -1.71 -15.66
N VAL A 166 8.74 -1.20 -14.74
CA VAL A 166 9.09 -1.13 -13.32
C VAL A 166 7.99 -1.78 -12.50
N LEU A 167 8.38 -2.68 -11.62
CA LEU A 167 7.53 -3.24 -10.58
C LEU A 167 7.73 -2.41 -9.32
N VAL A 168 6.77 -1.54 -9.03
CA VAL A 168 6.79 -0.62 -7.90
C VAL A 168 5.69 -0.99 -6.92
N GLY A 169 6.02 -1.12 -5.63
CA GLY A 169 5.03 -1.50 -4.64
C GLY A 169 5.48 -1.30 -3.22
N CYS A 170 4.54 -1.49 -2.29
CA CYS A 170 4.77 -1.39 -0.87
C CYS A 170 4.44 -2.68 -0.13
N VAL A 171 5.08 -2.86 1.03
CA VAL A 171 4.82 -3.96 1.94
C VAL A 171 4.96 -3.48 3.39
N GLU A 172 4.03 -3.93 4.23
CA GLU A 172 4.03 -3.75 5.67
C GLU A 172 3.67 -5.06 6.36
N GLU A 173 4.26 -5.27 7.53
CA GLU A 173 3.90 -6.38 8.41
C GLU A 173 3.37 -5.88 9.75
N CYS A 174 2.67 -6.75 10.48
CA CYS A 174 2.31 -6.45 11.87
C CYS A 174 3.18 -7.25 12.84
N GLY A 175 3.84 -6.55 13.76
CA GLY A 175 4.63 -7.13 14.85
C GLY A 175 4.11 -6.73 16.24
N SER A 176 4.44 -7.52 17.26
CA SER A 176 4.06 -7.28 18.67
C SER A 176 4.52 -5.91 19.18
N VAL A 177 5.71 -5.47 18.79
CA VAL A 177 6.24 -4.15 19.13
C VAL A 177 5.37 -3.04 18.54
N MET A 178 4.97 -3.16 17.28
CA MET A 178 4.13 -2.15 16.64
C MET A 178 2.72 -2.11 17.22
N GLU A 179 2.14 -3.27 17.52
CA GLU A 179 0.86 -3.34 18.24
C GLU A 179 0.95 -2.70 19.64
N SER A 180 2.07 -2.89 20.34
CA SER A 180 2.32 -2.26 21.64
C SER A 180 2.44 -0.73 21.53
N ILE A 181 3.19 -0.24 20.52
CA ILE A 181 3.30 1.20 20.24
C ILE A 181 1.92 1.78 19.90
N TYR A 182 1.14 1.09 19.07
CA TYR A 182 -0.21 1.52 18.72
C TYR A 182 -1.11 1.57 19.97
N GLY A 183 -1.07 0.53 20.80
CA GLY A 183 -1.83 0.46 22.05
C GLY A 183 -1.45 1.51 23.09
N TYR A 184 -0.17 1.90 23.19
CA TYR A 184 0.33 2.80 24.22
C TYR A 184 0.42 4.27 23.78
N LYS A 185 0.84 4.56 22.54
CA LYS A 185 1.04 5.93 22.04
C LYS A 185 -0.07 6.43 21.13
N LEU A 186 -0.70 5.55 20.35
CA LEU A 186 -1.69 5.95 19.33
C LEU A 186 -3.14 5.83 19.82
N LYS A 187 -3.45 4.99 20.82
CA LYS A 187 -4.78 4.96 21.49
C LYS A 187 -5.03 6.09 22.50
N VAL A 188 -4.03 6.90 22.87
CA VAL A 188 -4.15 7.96 23.89
C VAL A 188 -4.82 9.25 23.36
N GLY A 189 -5.43 9.20 22.17
CA GLY A 189 -6.23 10.28 21.60
C GLY A 189 -7.68 10.34 22.07
N THR A 190 -8.05 9.83 23.26
CA THR A 190 -9.45 9.91 23.72
C THR A 190 -9.89 11.31 24.15
N ASN A 191 -8.99 12.30 24.24
CA ASN A 191 -9.39 13.67 24.60
C ASN A 191 -8.64 14.82 23.93
N SER A 192 -7.63 14.62 23.06
CA SER A 192 -7.02 15.69 22.25
C SER A 192 -5.95 15.12 21.30
N GLY A 193 -6.18 15.21 19.99
CA GLY A 193 -5.12 15.16 18.96
C GLY A 193 -4.93 13.79 18.27
N MET A 194 -4.93 13.85 16.93
CA MET A 194 -4.83 12.75 15.95
C MET A 194 -6.05 11.83 15.87
N HIS A 195 -7.09 12.31 15.18
CA HIS A 195 -8.14 11.46 14.62
C HIS A 195 -7.61 10.81 13.32
N LEU A 196 -8.03 9.56 13.07
CA LEU A 196 -7.54 8.66 12.00
C LEU A 196 -8.68 8.16 11.09
N SER A 197 -9.83 8.82 11.04
CA SER A 197 -10.82 8.58 9.96
C SER A 197 -11.62 9.82 9.53
N ALA A 198 -11.59 10.11 8.23
CA ALA A 198 -12.34 11.21 7.64
C ALA A 198 -13.85 10.92 7.58
N CYS A 199 -14.22 9.66 7.78
CA CYS A 199 -15.59 9.19 7.94
C CYS A 199 -15.96 9.06 9.43
N GLY A 200 -16.12 10.20 10.12
CA GLY A 200 -16.76 10.27 11.43
C GLY A 200 -15.85 10.12 12.65
N ASN A 201 -16.40 10.54 13.80
CA ASN A 201 -15.69 10.55 15.07
C ASN A 201 -15.55 9.11 15.62
N LYS A 202 -14.30 8.67 15.86
CA LYS A 202 -13.91 7.40 16.52
C LYS A 202 -13.87 6.13 15.63
N SER A 203 -13.40 6.20 14.38
CA SER A 203 -12.94 4.95 13.75
C SER A 203 -11.61 4.51 14.39
N SER A 204 -11.69 3.43 15.15
CA SER A 204 -10.55 2.74 15.75
C SER A 204 -9.98 1.72 14.78
N THR A 205 -9.70 2.14 13.56
CA THR A 205 -9.10 1.26 12.55
C THR A 205 -7.71 0.83 13.04
N GLY A 206 -7.49 -0.48 13.13
CA GLY A 206 -6.24 -1.06 13.64
C GLY A 206 -5.08 -0.85 12.68
N LEU A 207 -3.89 -1.33 13.05
CA LEU A 207 -2.77 -1.41 12.12
C LEU A 207 -3.10 -2.30 10.92
N GLY A 208 -2.44 -2.10 9.79
CA GLY A 208 -2.57 -2.95 8.62
C GLY A 208 -1.34 -3.82 8.38
N GLU A 209 -1.56 -5.02 7.85
CA GLU A 209 -0.54 -5.85 7.21
C GLU A 209 -0.96 -6.14 5.77
N GLY A 210 0.00 -6.07 4.84
CA GLY A 210 -0.33 -6.18 3.43
C GLY A 210 0.83 -5.89 2.50
N SER A 211 0.58 -6.13 1.21
CA SER A 211 1.38 -5.53 0.15
C SER A 211 0.52 -5.15 -1.03
N VAL A 212 0.95 -4.14 -1.77
CA VAL A 212 0.39 -3.81 -3.08
C VAL A 212 1.50 -3.44 -4.05
N PHE A 213 1.46 -4.03 -5.23
CA PHE A 213 2.44 -3.84 -6.29
C PHE A 213 1.73 -3.46 -7.59
N PHE A 214 2.38 -2.57 -8.34
CA PHE A 214 1.97 -2.11 -9.65
C PHE A 214 3.08 -2.43 -10.64
N LEU A 215 2.73 -3.16 -11.70
CA LEU A 215 3.56 -3.18 -12.89
C LEU A 215 3.24 -1.93 -13.71
N VAL A 216 4.22 -1.05 -13.86
CA VAL A 216 4.10 0.16 -14.68
C VAL A 216 4.98 0.09 -15.93
N THR A 217 4.52 0.73 -16.99
CA THR A 217 5.20 0.73 -18.31
C THR A 217 5.01 2.04 -19.07
N SER A 218 5.96 2.34 -19.95
CA SER A 218 5.90 3.47 -20.88
C SER A 218 4.96 3.19 -22.04
N ASP A 219 4.69 1.92 -22.37
CA ASP A 219 3.82 1.49 -23.47
C ASP A 219 2.32 1.69 -23.13
N PRO A 220 1.62 2.64 -23.79
CA PRO A 220 0.18 2.84 -23.57
C PRO A 220 -0.68 1.64 -23.98
N ALA A 221 -0.21 0.78 -24.89
CA ALA A 221 -0.97 -0.38 -25.36
C ALA A 221 -1.16 -1.45 -24.27
N ARG A 222 -0.28 -1.46 -23.27
CA ARG A 222 -0.34 -2.38 -22.12
C ARG A 222 -1.18 -1.85 -20.95
N ARG A 223 -1.77 -0.66 -21.06
CA ARG A 223 -2.56 -0.03 -19.99
C ARG A 223 -3.84 -0.84 -19.70
N LYS A 224 -4.02 -1.24 -18.42
CA LYS A 224 -5.22 -1.96 -17.95
C LYS A 224 -6.05 -1.19 -16.93
N TYR A 225 -5.42 -0.40 -16.07
CA TYR A 225 -6.09 0.22 -14.92
C TYR A 225 -6.08 1.76 -14.92
N GLY A 226 -5.29 2.38 -15.79
CA GLY A 226 -5.11 3.83 -15.84
C GLY A 226 -3.62 4.21 -15.85
N VAL A 227 -3.33 5.44 -15.46
CA VAL A 227 -1.99 6.04 -15.50
C VAL A 227 -1.73 6.80 -14.21
N PHE A 228 -0.59 6.57 -13.57
CA PHE A 228 -0.03 7.55 -12.63
C PHE A 228 0.48 8.74 -13.44
N SER A 229 -0.27 9.85 -13.43
CA SER A 229 0.01 11.01 -14.28
C SER A 229 0.91 12.02 -13.59
N ASP A 230 0.78 12.18 -12.28
CA ASP A 230 1.58 13.11 -11.50
C ASP A 230 1.71 12.66 -10.04
N VAL A 231 2.81 13.05 -9.41
CA VAL A 231 3.09 12.80 -7.99
C VAL A 231 3.75 14.03 -7.40
N SER A 232 3.14 14.63 -6.38
CA SER A 232 3.69 15.78 -5.68
C SER A 232 3.94 15.50 -4.19
N LEU A 233 4.97 16.16 -3.67
CA LEU A 233 5.36 16.18 -2.26
C LEU A 233 5.51 17.64 -1.82
N ASP A 234 5.35 17.92 -0.53
CA ASP A 234 5.58 19.24 0.08
C ASP A 234 4.75 20.41 -0.46
N GLY A 235 3.45 20.19 -0.67
CA GLY A 235 2.49 21.28 -0.85
C GLY A 235 2.55 22.01 -2.19
N GLU A 236 3.42 21.60 -3.11
CA GLU A 236 3.29 21.91 -4.54
C GLU A 236 1.89 21.45 -5.00
N PRO A 237 1.07 22.34 -5.59
CA PRO A 237 -0.27 21.99 -6.00
C PRO A 237 -0.19 20.91 -7.08
N CYS A 238 -0.69 19.70 -6.77
CA CYS A 238 -0.83 18.62 -7.75
C CYS A 238 -1.91 18.89 -8.82
N VAL A 239 -2.58 20.05 -8.74
CA VAL A 239 -3.88 20.27 -9.39
C VAL A 239 -4.00 21.70 -9.91
N GLU A 240 -4.05 21.85 -11.24
CA GLU A 240 -4.56 23.05 -11.92
C GLU A 240 -6.08 22.96 -12.19
N GLU A 241 -6.65 21.75 -12.31
CA GLU A 241 -8.07 21.48 -12.60
C GLU A 241 -8.74 20.58 -11.56
N ARG A 242 -9.97 20.90 -11.14
CA ARG A 242 -10.71 20.17 -10.09
C ARG A 242 -10.91 18.67 -10.43
N PRO A 243 -10.44 17.72 -9.60
CA PRO A 243 -10.59 16.28 -9.86
C PRO A 243 -12.04 15.81 -9.68
N ASP A 244 -12.39 14.64 -10.24
CA ASP A 244 -13.74 14.09 -10.14
C ASP A 244 -14.03 13.54 -8.72
N LEU A 245 -13.02 13.01 -8.02
CA LEU A 245 -13.08 12.62 -6.61
C LEU A 245 -11.68 12.55 -5.96
N CYS A 246 -11.65 12.57 -4.64
CA CYS A 246 -10.43 12.39 -3.83
C CYS A 246 -10.52 11.13 -2.96
N ILE A 247 -9.41 10.41 -2.86
CA ILE A 247 -9.22 9.36 -1.86
C ILE A 247 -8.27 9.90 -0.79
N ILE A 248 -8.68 9.86 0.47
CA ILE A 248 -7.92 10.43 1.59
C ILE A 248 -7.54 9.33 2.58
N GLU A 249 -6.37 9.48 3.20
CA GLU A 249 -5.83 8.52 4.18
C GLU A 249 -5.83 9.07 5.62
N ASN A 250 -5.98 10.39 5.82
CA ASN A 250 -5.94 11.07 7.12
C ASN A 250 -6.93 12.25 7.17
N ASP A 251 -7.47 12.53 8.35
CA ASP A 251 -8.64 13.40 8.59
C ASP A 251 -8.34 14.89 8.46
N ASP A 252 -7.09 15.26 8.74
CA ASP A 252 -6.59 16.63 8.59
C ASP A 252 -6.50 17.04 7.11
N ALA A 253 -6.91 16.18 6.17
CA ALA A 253 -6.91 16.47 4.75
C ALA A 253 -7.87 17.61 4.41
N THR A 254 -7.30 18.75 4.02
CA THR A 254 -8.06 19.89 3.54
C THR A 254 -8.37 19.70 2.05
N VAL A 255 -9.60 19.31 1.74
CA VAL A 255 -10.11 19.14 0.37
C VAL A 255 -11.23 20.14 0.12
N ASP A 256 -11.41 20.60 -1.13
CA ASP A 256 -12.57 21.41 -1.53
C ASP A 256 -13.87 20.67 -1.14
N PRO A 257 -14.75 21.29 -0.32
CA PRO A 257 -15.98 20.67 0.17
C PRO A 257 -16.93 20.14 -0.91
N GLY A 258 -16.82 20.63 -2.15
CA GLY A 258 -17.67 20.16 -3.23
C GLY A 258 -17.08 19.00 -4.05
N ILE A 259 -15.91 18.46 -3.68
CA ILE A 259 -15.31 17.28 -4.32
C ILE A 259 -15.70 16.03 -3.51
N PRO A 260 -16.21 14.96 -4.14
CA PRO A 260 -16.52 13.72 -3.45
C PRO A 260 -15.27 13.10 -2.80
N ILE A 261 -15.38 12.64 -1.55
CA ILE A 261 -14.27 12.04 -0.81
C ILE A 261 -14.57 10.60 -0.37
N VAL A 262 -13.54 9.78 -0.29
CA VAL A 262 -13.63 8.40 0.24
C VAL A 262 -12.31 7.99 0.90
N GLU A 263 -12.39 7.08 1.86
CA GLU A 263 -11.24 6.50 2.54
C GLU A 263 -11.40 4.98 2.63
N PHE A 264 -10.41 4.21 2.17
CA PHE A 264 -10.45 2.74 2.20
C PHE A 264 -9.58 2.09 3.28
N SER A 265 -8.93 2.87 4.14
CA SER A 265 -8.11 2.35 5.25
C SER A 265 -8.84 1.33 6.15
N PRO A 266 -10.17 1.40 6.40
CA PRO A 266 -10.83 0.37 7.20
C PRO A 266 -10.81 -1.05 6.60
N ILE A 267 -10.60 -1.17 5.28
CA ILE A 267 -10.51 -2.47 4.61
C ILE A 267 -9.18 -3.16 4.95
N PHE A 268 -8.07 -2.42 4.94
CA PHE A 268 -6.72 -2.99 5.03
C PHE A 268 -5.94 -2.60 6.30
N GLY A 269 -6.50 -1.72 7.14
CA GLY A 269 -5.85 -1.16 8.33
C GLY A 269 -4.93 0.02 8.00
N HIS A 270 -4.49 0.75 9.03
CA HIS A 270 -3.54 1.85 8.85
C HIS A 270 -2.12 1.33 8.63
N MET A 271 -1.48 1.85 7.59
CA MET A 271 -0.13 1.49 7.17
C MET A 271 0.66 2.76 6.83
N MET A 272 1.97 2.77 7.09
CA MET A 272 2.82 3.90 6.68
C MET A 272 2.84 4.08 5.16
N THR A 273 2.61 3.01 4.40
CA THR A 273 2.50 3.01 2.94
C THR A 273 1.07 2.74 2.43
N GLY A 274 0.05 3.07 3.23
CA GLY A 274 -1.38 2.86 2.89
C GLY A 274 -1.81 3.53 1.58
N SER A 275 -1.13 4.60 1.17
CA SER A 275 -1.35 5.29 -0.11
C SER A 275 -1.27 4.37 -1.33
N GLY A 276 -0.47 3.30 -1.27
CA GLY A 276 -0.43 2.28 -2.31
C GLY A 276 -1.78 1.56 -2.47
N PHE A 277 -2.44 1.21 -1.36
CA PHE A 277 -3.73 0.52 -1.38
C PHE A 277 -4.85 1.44 -1.84
N GLN A 278 -4.80 2.70 -1.41
CA GLN A 278 -5.70 3.75 -1.90
C GLN A 278 -5.55 3.95 -3.42
N CYS A 279 -4.32 3.92 -3.94
CA CYS A 279 -4.06 3.98 -5.38
C CYS A 279 -4.57 2.75 -6.13
N ALA A 280 -4.51 1.55 -5.54
CA ALA A 280 -5.11 0.36 -6.13
C ALA A 280 -6.63 0.47 -6.19
N ALA A 281 -7.27 1.01 -5.15
CA ALA A 281 -8.71 1.30 -5.17
C ALA A 281 -9.05 2.34 -6.25
N ALA A 282 -8.28 3.44 -6.36
CA ALA A 282 -8.44 4.44 -7.42
C ALA A 282 -8.33 3.81 -8.82
N ALA A 283 -7.33 2.96 -9.05
CA ALA A 283 -7.11 2.30 -10.33
C ALA A 283 -8.29 1.38 -10.71
N LEU A 284 -8.90 0.70 -9.72
CA LEU A 284 -10.12 -0.09 -9.94
C LEU A 284 -11.35 0.79 -10.20
N MET A 285 -11.52 1.89 -9.47
CA MET A 285 -12.60 2.85 -9.69
C MET A 285 -12.54 3.44 -11.11
N LEU A 286 -11.34 3.82 -11.59
CA LEU A 286 -11.10 4.30 -12.95
C LEU A 286 -11.40 3.22 -14.00
N ARG A 287 -10.92 1.99 -13.80
CA ARG A 287 -11.18 0.88 -14.72
C ARG A 287 -12.67 0.56 -14.84
N ASN A 288 -13.36 0.46 -13.70
CA ASN A 288 -14.73 -0.02 -13.62
C ASN A 288 -15.76 1.09 -13.79
N GLN A 289 -15.35 2.36 -13.70
CA GLN A 289 -16.25 3.53 -13.71
C GLN A 289 -17.29 3.44 -12.59
N VAL A 290 -16.81 3.09 -11.39
CA VAL A 290 -17.60 2.94 -10.18
C VAL A 290 -16.95 3.75 -9.07
N ALA A 291 -17.76 4.55 -8.38
CA ALA A 291 -17.40 5.17 -7.13
C ALA A 291 -17.82 4.23 -5.99
N TYR A 292 -16.86 3.58 -5.32
CA TYR A 292 -17.15 2.72 -4.15
C TYR A 292 -17.43 3.57 -2.91
N ALA A 293 -18.32 3.08 -2.04
CA ALA A 293 -18.67 3.74 -0.78
C ALA A 293 -17.53 3.69 0.26
N CYS A 294 -17.49 4.69 1.15
CA CYS A 294 -16.66 4.66 2.35
C CYS A 294 -17.07 3.44 3.21
N PRO A 295 -16.12 2.58 3.61
CA PRO A 295 -16.43 1.38 4.39
C PRO A 295 -16.83 1.64 5.85
N SER A 296 -16.66 2.87 6.35
CA SER A 296 -17.01 3.27 7.71
C SER A 296 -18.53 3.38 7.89
N SER A 297 -19.04 3.06 9.08
CA SER A 297 -20.46 3.20 9.43
C SER A 297 -20.84 4.61 9.90
N ASP A 298 -19.87 5.43 10.29
CA ASP A 298 -20.09 6.68 11.04
C ASP A 298 -20.01 7.94 10.16
N VAL A 299 -20.36 7.79 8.87
CA VAL A 299 -20.14 8.76 7.79
C VAL A 299 -21.01 10.03 7.89
N SER A 300 -21.76 10.25 8.98
CA SER A 300 -22.81 11.28 9.04
C SER A 300 -22.29 12.74 9.00
N ASP A 301 -21.01 13.00 9.26
CA ASP A 301 -20.54 14.36 9.60
C ASP A 301 -19.46 14.95 8.67
N GLY A 302 -19.01 14.24 7.63
CA GLY A 302 -17.98 14.72 6.70
C GLY A 302 -18.56 15.40 5.44
N PRO A 303 -17.99 16.52 4.95
CA PRO A 303 -18.45 17.14 3.69
C PRO A 303 -18.22 16.19 2.50
N ASN A 304 -19.31 15.85 1.79
CA ASN A 304 -19.34 15.15 0.50
C ASN A 304 -18.69 13.75 0.45
N VAL A 305 -18.80 12.97 1.53
CA VAL A 305 -18.34 11.57 1.54
C VAL A 305 -19.22 10.68 0.65
N ILE A 306 -18.60 9.77 -0.09
CA ILE A 306 -19.32 8.76 -0.89
C ILE A 306 -19.90 7.68 0.04
N VAL A 307 -21.21 7.72 0.28
CA VAL A 307 -21.92 6.78 1.18
C VAL A 307 -22.51 5.56 0.49
N GLU A 308 -22.62 5.60 -0.83
CA GLU A 308 -23.24 4.53 -1.63
C GLU A 308 -22.39 4.25 -2.85
N THR A 309 -22.16 2.95 -3.11
CA THR A 309 -21.44 2.49 -4.28
C THR A 309 -22.31 2.70 -5.52
N LYS A 310 -21.82 3.49 -6.48
CA LYS A 310 -22.60 3.84 -7.67
C LYS A 310 -21.73 3.97 -8.92
N PRO A 311 -22.28 3.72 -10.13
CA PRO A 311 -21.62 4.09 -11.37
C PRO A 311 -21.32 5.59 -11.39
N MET A 312 -20.11 5.95 -11.83
CA MET A 312 -19.67 7.34 -11.96
C MET A 312 -18.69 7.43 -13.14
N ALA A 313 -18.87 8.45 -13.99
CA ALA A 313 -17.91 8.75 -15.04
C ALA A 313 -16.67 9.41 -14.39
N ILE A 314 -15.62 8.62 -14.19
CA ILE A 314 -14.40 9.06 -13.50
C ILE A 314 -13.27 9.13 -14.53
N ARG A 315 -12.68 10.32 -14.70
CA ARG A 315 -11.51 10.57 -15.55
C ARG A 315 -10.26 10.72 -14.70
N GLU A 316 -10.41 11.33 -13.53
CA GLU A 316 -9.30 11.70 -12.65
C GLU A 316 -9.65 11.46 -11.18
N ILE A 317 -8.73 10.80 -10.47
CA ILE A 317 -8.77 10.58 -9.03
C ILE A 317 -7.50 11.12 -8.40
N LEU A 318 -7.67 11.80 -7.26
CA LEU A 318 -6.56 12.29 -6.47
C LEU A 318 -6.43 11.52 -5.15
N CYS A 319 -5.35 10.77 -4.99
CA CYS A 319 -5.01 10.12 -3.72
C CYS A 319 -4.16 11.07 -2.88
N ILE A 320 -4.67 11.49 -1.72
CA ILE A 320 -4.05 12.50 -0.86
C ILE A 320 -3.66 11.86 0.47
N LYS A 321 -2.42 12.11 0.89
CA LYS A 321 -1.91 11.70 2.20
C LYS A 321 -1.15 12.84 2.85
N TYR A 322 -1.40 13.03 4.13
CA TYR A 322 -0.66 13.96 4.99
C TYR A 322 0.27 13.19 5.92
N ASP A 323 1.42 13.76 6.28
CA ASP A 323 2.25 13.23 7.36
C ASP A 323 1.92 13.88 8.72
N CYS A 324 2.62 13.48 9.78
CA CYS A 324 2.43 14.04 11.12
C CYS A 324 2.86 15.52 11.25
N LYS A 325 3.57 16.07 10.25
CA LYS A 325 3.93 17.49 10.16
C LYS A 325 2.95 18.28 9.28
N ARG A 326 1.87 17.65 8.81
CA ARG A 326 0.89 18.21 7.85
C ARG A 326 1.50 18.56 6.50
N LEU A 327 2.64 17.97 6.15
CA LEU A 327 3.10 18.00 4.76
C LEU A 327 2.13 17.18 3.93
N ARG A 328 1.82 17.66 2.73
CA ARG A 328 0.88 17.02 1.82
C ARG A 328 1.66 16.28 0.74
N SER A 329 1.24 15.04 0.48
CA SER A 329 1.59 14.29 -0.72
C SER A 329 0.35 13.99 -1.52
N CYS A 330 0.55 13.84 -2.83
CA CYS A 330 -0.54 13.70 -3.76
C CYS A 330 -0.13 12.75 -4.90
N VAL A 331 -0.98 11.81 -5.23
CA VAL A 331 -0.81 10.92 -6.39
C VAL A 331 -2.04 11.09 -7.27
N LYS A 332 -1.84 11.55 -8.50
CA LYS A 332 -2.89 11.76 -9.49
C LYS A 332 -2.97 10.55 -10.41
N LEU A 333 -4.16 9.97 -10.52
CA LEU A 333 -4.45 8.85 -11.40
C LEU A 333 -5.48 9.27 -12.45
N ASN A 334 -5.17 8.97 -13.71
CA ASN A 334 -6.04 9.24 -14.85
C ASN A 334 -6.42 7.94 -15.57
N LYS A 335 -7.55 7.96 -16.28
CA LYS A 335 -8.03 6.82 -17.09
C LYS A 335 -7.14 6.52 -18.31
#